data_AF-A0AAX2H4R3-F1
#
_entry.id   AF-A0AAX2H4R3-F1
#
_cell.length_a   1.000
_cell.length_b   1.000
_cell.length_c   1.000
_cell.angle_alpha   90.00
_cell.angle_beta   90.00
_cell.angle_gamma   90.00
#
_symmetry.space_group_name_H-M   'P 1'
#
loop_
_entity.id
_entity.type
_entity.pdbx_description
1 polymer ?
#
loop_
_entity_poly.entity_id
_entity_poly.type
_entity_poly.pdbx_seq_one_letter_code
_entity_poly.pdbx_strand_id
1 'polypeptide(L)'
;MEEDFPEYEDYQRHQRPTLVDDKSHQNHWRNRANDLHASAGAIWLSMSNERGRDAATELGLGDGFDMHLACSHVYHMLCGLSLEVAMKAALVSQGITPPEHHDLNLLAHLLGVKRNPAQKKILNFYQHSVVWAGRYPVPVNATDEKLIDYYDMANTVLYKGKTVIKGATINIKTYSPTGATSWERYDALYKSYTALFDHRYPVKAK
;
A
#
# COMPACT_ATOMS: atom_id res chain seq x y z
N MET A 1 0.42 48.55 43.04
CA MET A 1 -0.57 47.48 42.83
C MET A 1 -0.35 47.02 41.40
N GLU A 2 0.73 46.28 41.20
CA GLU A 2 1.04 45.59 39.96
C GLU A 2 0.74 44.12 40.26
N GLU A 3 -0.37 43.63 39.73
CA GLU A 3 -0.66 42.20 39.75
C GLU A 3 0.21 41.55 38.68
N ASP A 4 1.32 40.97 39.12
CA ASP A 4 2.07 39.98 38.36
C ASP A 4 1.14 38.78 38.12
N PHE A 5 0.74 38.56 36.86
CA PHE A 5 0.05 37.34 36.42
C PHE A 5 1.01 36.42 35.64
N PRO A 6 1.96 35.71 36.27
CA PRO A 6 2.87 34.79 35.57
C PRO A 6 2.34 33.35 35.54
N GLU A 7 1.02 33.12 35.48
CA GLU A 7 0.47 31.75 35.53
C GLU A 7 -0.47 31.35 34.39
N TYR A 8 -1.05 32.29 33.62
CA TYR A 8 -2.05 31.92 32.62
C TYR A 8 -1.52 31.29 31.33
N GLU A 9 -0.26 31.55 30.95
CA GLU A 9 0.32 30.98 29.72
C GLU A 9 0.86 29.55 29.89
N ASP A 10 1.20 29.14 31.12
CA ASP A 10 1.81 27.83 31.35
C ASP A 10 0.75 26.71 31.53
N TYR A 11 -0.42 27.04 32.11
CA TYR A 11 -1.52 26.08 32.26
C TYR A 11 -2.12 25.61 30.92
N GLN A 12 -2.03 26.41 29.84
CA GLN A 12 -2.53 26.00 28.52
C GLN A 12 -1.58 25.07 27.75
N ARG A 13 -0.29 25.03 28.08
CA ARG A 13 0.67 24.11 27.45
C ARG A 13 0.51 22.66 27.90
N HIS A 14 -0.12 22.44 29.06
CA HIS A 14 -0.22 21.13 29.69
C HIS A 14 -1.47 20.31 29.26
N GLN A 15 -2.27 20.78 28.31
CA GLN A 15 -3.47 20.06 27.82
C GLN A 15 -3.52 19.85 26.31
N ARG A 16 -2.56 20.39 25.54
CA ARG A 16 -2.52 20.13 24.10
C ARG A 16 -1.73 18.84 23.82
N PRO A 17 -2.28 17.90 23.03
CA PRO A 17 -1.50 16.76 22.54
C PRO A 17 -0.20 17.23 21.88
N THR A 18 0.88 16.46 22.02
CA THR A 18 2.11 16.79 21.31
C THR A 18 1.85 16.76 19.79
N LEU A 19 2.70 17.42 19.00
CA LEU A 19 2.59 17.33 17.53
C LEU A 19 2.67 15.88 17.03
N VAL A 20 3.38 15.01 17.75
CA VAL A 20 3.49 13.58 17.45
C VAL A 20 2.17 12.88 17.77
N ASP A 21 1.55 13.17 18.91
CA ASP A 21 0.25 12.58 19.29
C ASP A 21 -0.85 13.01 18.32
N ASP A 22 -0.85 14.29 17.93
CA ASP A 22 -1.77 14.84 16.94
C ASP A 22 -1.60 14.11 15.59
N LYS A 23 -0.37 13.99 15.09
CA LYS A 23 -0.09 13.22 13.84
C LYS A 23 -0.37 11.72 13.96
N SER A 24 -0.34 11.18 15.17
CA SER A 24 -0.64 9.77 15.46
C SER A 24 -2.15 9.49 15.59
N HIS A 25 -3.00 10.51 15.52
CA HIS A 25 -4.44 10.35 15.62
C HIS A 25 -5.00 9.48 14.48
N GLN A 26 -5.91 8.56 14.81
CA GLN A 26 -6.50 7.57 13.89
C GLN A 26 -7.01 8.15 12.55
N ASN A 27 -7.57 9.36 12.57
CA ASN A 27 -8.05 10.02 11.35
C ASN A 27 -6.92 10.45 10.42
N HIS A 28 -5.75 10.82 10.95
CA HIS A 28 -4.58 11.13 10.12
C HIS A 28 -4.05 9.88 9.41
N TRP A 29 -3.99 8.75 10.12
CA TRP A 29 -3.67 7.45 9.51
C TRP A 29 -4.65 7.10 8.39
N ARG A 30 -5.94 7.20 8.67
CA ARG A 30 -6.98 6.89 7.69
C ARG A 30 -6.94 7.81 6.47
N ASN A 31 -6.74 9.11 6.66
CA ASN A 31 -6.60 10.06 5.56
C ASN A 31 -5.38 9.73 4.71
N ARG A 32 -4.24 9.42 5.34
CA ARG A 32 -3.03 9.03 4.62
C ARG A 32 -3.21 7.75 3.83
N ALA A 33 -3.91 6.75 4.38
CA ALA A 33 -4.25 5.53 3.65
C ALA A 33 -5.09 5.84 2.40
N ASN A 34 -6.08 6.73 2.54
CA ASN A 34 -6.95 7.15 1.43
C ASN A 34 -6.17 7.93 0.35
N ASP A 35 -5.23 8.79 0.73
CA ASP A 35 -4.37 9.52 -0.22
C ASP A 35 -3.55 8.54 -1.07
N LEU A 36 -2.94 7.54 -0.43
CA LEU A 36 -2.15 6.50 -1.10
C LEU A 36 -3.04 5.64 -2.01
N HIS A 37 -4.23 5.27 -1.54
CA HIS A 37 -5.22 4.52 -2.31
C HIS A 37 -5.67 5.29 -3.56
N ALA A 38 -6.02 6.57 -3.40
CA ALA A 38 -6.40 7.44 -4.52
C ALA A 38 -5.26 7.61 -5.53
N SER A 39 -4.02 7.76 -5.04
CA SER A 39 -2.83 7.85 -5.89
C SER A 39 -2.58 6.56 -6.68
N ALA A 40 -2.73 5.39 -6.06
CA ALA A 40 -2.67 4.11 -6.77
C ALA A 40 -3.74 4.00 -7.85
N GLY A 41 -4.95 4.49 -7.57
CA GLY A 41 -6.05 4.52 -8.55
C GLY A 41 -5.77 5.42 -9.74
N ALA A 42 -5.22 6.62 -9.49
CA ALA A 42 -4.79 7.52 -10.55
C ALA A 42 -3.76 6.84 -11.47
N ILE A 43 -2.73 6.19 -10.89
CA ILE A 43 -1.74 5.44 -11.66
C ILE A 43 -2.41 4.33 -12.48
N TRP A 44 -3.29 3.54 -11.88
CA TRP A 44 -4.01 2.48 -12.59
C TRP A 44 -4.76 3.00 -13.82
N LEU A 45 -5.47 4.12 -13.68
CA LEU A 45 -6.18 4.74 -14.79
C LEU A 45 -5.20 5.21 -15.89
N SER A 46 -4.06 5.77 -15.52
CA SER A 46 -2.99 6.18 -16.44
C SER A 46 -2.26 5.00 -17.08
N MET A 47 -2.41 3.77 -16.59
CA MET A 47 -1.85 2.57 -17.23
C MET A 47 -2.76 1.98 -18.32
N SER A 48 -3.99 2.46 -18.48
CA SER A 48 -4.92 1.95 -19.51
C SER A 48 -4.49 2.39 -20.92
N ASN A 49 -4.72 1.56 -21.95
CA ASN A 49 -4.16 1.79 -23.30
C ASN A 49 -4.47 3.17 -23.90
N GLU A 50 -5.69 3.68 -23.76
CA GLU A 50 -6.05 5.00 -24.29
C GLU A 50 -5.46 6.11 -23.41
N ARG A 51 -5.82 6.12 -22.13
CA ARG A 51 -5.39 7.18 -21.19
C ARG A 51 -3.88 7.20 -20.94
N GLY A 52 -3.20 6.07 -21.10
CA GLY A 52 -1.77 5.97 -20.93
C GLY A 52 -0.99 6.59 -22.07
N ARG A 53 -1.50 6.52 -23.31
CA ARG A 53 -0.91 7.26 -24.43
C ARG A 53 -1.12 8.77 -24.25
N ASP A 54 -2.31 9.17 -23.83
CA ASP A 54 -2.62 10.57 -23.55
C ASP A 54 -1.73 11.09 -22.41
N ALA A 55 -1.66 10.37 -21.29
CA ALA A 55 -0.82 10.73 -20.15
C ALA A 55 0.68 10.79 -20.51
N ALA A 56 1.19 9.84 -21.29
CA ALA A 56 2.58 9.89 -21.76
C ALA A 56 2.84 11.15 -22.59
N THR A 57 1.93 11.48 -23.50
CA THR A 57 2.01 12.69 -24.35
C THR A 57 1.96 13.97 -23.53
N GLU A 58 0.99 14.09 -22.61
CA GLU A 58 0.83 15.26 -21.74
C GLU A 58 2.03 15.46 -20.80
N LEU A 59 2.65 14.38 -20.35
CA LEU A 59 3.86 14.42 -19.52
C LEU A 59 5.14 14.62 -20.34
N GLY A 60 5.07 14.68 -21.67
CA GLY A 60 6.24 14.81 -22.54
C GLY A 60 7.13 13.57 -22.56
N LEU A 61 6.57 12.40 -22.27
CA LEU A 61 7.23 11.10 -22.32
C LEU A 61 7.13 10.59 -23.76
N GLY A 62 8.27 10.43 -24.45
CA GLY A 62 8.32 10.25 -25.91
C GLY A 62 7.50 9.07 -26.48
N ASP A 63 7.36 9.03 -27.81
CA ASP A 63 6.39 8.22 -28.59
C ASP A 63 6.42 6.68 -28.41
N GLY A 64 7.33 6.15 -27.59
CA GLY A 64 7.39 4.73 -27.22
C GLY A 64 7.21 4.46 -25.73
N PHE A 65 6.86 5.47 -24.93
CA PHE A 65 6.75 5.33 -23.48
C PHE A 65 5.48 4.57 -23.10
N ASP A 66 5.65 3.36 -22.59
CA ASP A 66 4.55 2.52 -22.12
C ASP A 66 4.29 2.77 -20.63
N MET A 67 3.21 3.50 -20.34
CA MET A 67 2.77 3.78 -18.97
C MET A 67 2.45 2.52 -18.18
N HIS A 68 1.92 1.47 -18.82
CA HIS A 68 1.63 0.21 -18.14
C HIS A 68 2.91 -0.46 -17.65
N LEU A 69 3.97 -0.47 -18.47
CA LEU A 69 5.27 -1.01 -18.05
C LEU A 69 5.95 -0.14 -17.00
N ALA A 70 5.99 1.18 -17.21
CA ALA A 70 6.71 2.11 -16.35
C ALA A 70 6.08 2.24 -14.95
N CYS A 71 4.75 2.25 -14.87
CA CYS A 71 4.05 2.57 -13.63
C CYS A 71 3.61 1.34 -12.82
N SER A 72 3.69 0.11 -13.35
CA SER A 72 3.22 -1.10 -12.66
C SER A 72 3.85 -1.29 -11.28
N HIS A 73 5.16 -1.09 -11.18
CA HIS A 73 5.90 -1.20 -9.92
C HIS A 73 5.48 -0.16 -8.88
N VAL A 74 5.31 1.09 -9.32
CA VAL A 74 4.86 2.19 -8.46
C VAL A 74 3.42 1.96 -8.00
N TYR A 75 2.55 1.49 -8.89
CA TYR A 75 1.18 1.08 -8.55
C TYR A 75 1.17 0.04 -7.43
N HIS A 76 1.89 -1.08 -7.58
CA HIS A 76 1.92 -2.13 -6.56
C HIS A 76 2.56 -1.68 -5.24
N MET A 77 3.59 -0.81 -5.30
CA MET A 77 4.16 -0.18 -4.11
C MET A 77 3.11 0.65 -3.37
N LEU A 78 2.40 1.53 -4.05
CA LEU A 78 1.35 2.35 -3.42
C LEU A 78 0.21 1.50 -2.87
N CYS A 79 -0.16 0.42 -3.55
CA CYS A 79 -1.13 -0.56 -3.03
C CYS A 79 -0.66 -1.23 -1.73
N GLY A 80 0.63 -1.54 -1.60
CA GLY A 80 1.18 -2.10 -0.36
C GLY A 80 1.20 -1.10 0.78
N LEU A 81 1.66 0.13 0.51
CA LEU A 81 1.67 1.21 1.50
C LEU A 81 0.28 1.58 1.98
N SER A 82 -0.69 1.70 1.07
CA SER A 82 -2.07 2.04 1.43
C SER A 82 -2.71 0.98 2.32
N LEU A 83 -2.50 -0.32 2.03
CA LEU A 83 -2.98 -1.44 2.83
C LEU A 83 -2.36 -1.41 4.22
N GLU A 84 -1.04 -1.25 4.31
CA GLU A 84 -0.36 -1.17 5.60
C GLU A 84 -0.93 -0.06 6.48
N VAL A 85 -1.03 1.15 5.92
CA VAL A 85 -1.51 2.33 6.64
C VAL A 85 -2.99 2.19 7.00
N ALA A 86 -3.83 1.65 6.11
CA ALA A 86 -5.25 1.40 6.41
C ALA A 86 -5.44 0.41 7.56
N MET A 87 -4.64 -0.66 7.57
CA MET A 87 -4.70 -1.68 8.62
C MET A 87 -4.18 -1.15 9.96
N LYS A 88 -3.09 -0.36 9.94
CA LYS A 88 -2.61 0.35 11.12
C LYS A 88 -3.63 1.37 11.63
N ALA A 89 -4.32 2.09 10.73
CA ALA A 89 -5.40 3.01 11.10
C ALA A 89 -6.53 2.27 11.82
N ALA A 90 -6.92 1.09 11.34
CA ALA A 90 -7.92 0.26 11.99
C ALA A 90 -7.47 -0.21 13.39
N LEU A 91 -6.20 -0.64 13.55
CA LEU A 91 -5.65 -0.99 14.87
C LEU A 91 -5.69 0.20 15.84
N VAL A 92 -5.20 1.37 15.41
CA VAL A 92 -5.21 2.58 16.23
C VAL A 92 -6.64 2.96 16.63
N SER A 93 -7.61 2.84 15.72
CA SER A 93 -9.02 3.13 16.03
C SER A 93 -9.64 2.21 17.09
N GLN A 94 -9.05 1.03 17.28
CA GLN A 94 -9.44 0.05 18.30
C GLN A 94 -8.61 0.19 19.59
N GLY A 95 -7.78 1.24 19.71
CA GLY A 95 -6.89 1.45 20.85
C GLY A 95 -5.68 0.52 20.88
N ILE A 96 -5.39 -0.16 19.76
CA ILE A 96 -4.25 -1.09 19.64
C ILE A 96 -3.07 -0.33 19.06
N THR A 97 -1.91 -0.42 19.73
CA THR A 97 -0.66 0.16 19.21
C THR A 97 -0.22 -0.65 17.99
N PRO A 98 -0.04 0.00 16.81
CA PRO A 98 0.38 -0.71 15.61
C PRO A 98 1.83 -1.22 15.76
N PRO A 99 2.15 -2.42 15.25
CA PRO A 99 3.51 -2.93 15.29
C PRO A 99 4.43 -2.09 14.39
N GLU A 100 5.71 -2.03 14.75
CA GLU A 100 6.75 -1.37 13.94
C GLU A 100 7.04 -2.13 12.63
N HIS A 101 6.80 -3.44 12.62
CA HIS A 101 6.98 -4.27 11.43
C HIS A 101 5.93 -3.96 10.34
N HIS A 102 6.36 -4.05 9.08
CA HIS A 102 5.55 -3.79 7.88
C HIS A 102 4.85 -5.05 7.33
N ASP A 103 4.65 -6.08 8.17
CA ASP A 103 4.08 -7.37 7.75
C ASP A 103 2.55 -7.29 7.66
N LEU A 104 2.04 -7.32 6.43
CA LEU A 104 0.60 -7.24 6.15
C LEU A 104 -0.16 -8.47 6.66
N ASN A 105 0.46 -9.64 6.69
CA ASN A 105 -0.17 -10.85 7.23
C ASN A 105 -0.28 -10.80 8.76
N LEU A 106 0.70 -10.22 9.45
CA LEU A 106 0.64 -9.94 10.88
C LEU A 106 -0.44 -8.91 11.21
N LEU A 107 -0.48 -7.78 10.48
CA LEU A 107 -1.50 -6.75 10.68
C LEU A 107 -2.91 -7.34 10.50
N ALA A 108 -3.12 -8.17 9.48
CA ALA A 108 -4.42 -8.80 9.25
C ALA A 108 -4.76 -9.82 10.35
N HIS A 109 -3.77 -10.45 10.99
CA HIS A 109 -3.98 -11.32 12.15
C HIS A 109 -4.42 -10.51 13.38
N LEU A 110 -3.75 -9.38 13.65
CA LEU A 110 -4.08 -8.49 14.76
C LEU A 110 -5.50 -7.90 14.63
N LEU A 111 -5.96 -7.66 13.39
CA LEU A 111 -7.33 -7.24 13.09
C LEU A 111 -8.36 -8.39 13.13
N GLY A 112 -7.98 -9.60 13.53
CA GLY A 112 -8.89 -10.76 13.63
C GLY A 112 -9.37 -11.31 12.28
N VAL A 113 -8.81 -10.88 11.15
CA VAL A 113 -9.19 -11.35 9.83
C VAL A 113 -8.63 -12.76 9.60
N LYS A 114 -9.44 -13.70 9.13
CA LYS A 114 -8.96 -15.02 8.68
C LYS A 114 -8.58 -14.95 7.21
N ARG A 115 -7.42 -15.51 6.85
CA ARG A 115 -6.90 -15.51 5.47
C ARG A 115 -6.63 -16.92 4.98
N ASN A 116 -7.14 -17.24 3.80
CA ASN A 116 -6.76 -18.44 3.07
C ASN A 116 -5.35 -18.28 2.43
N PRO A 117 -4.72 -19.36 1.93
CA PRO A 117 -3.38 -19.29 1.35
C PRO A 117 -3.22 -18.27 0.22
N ALA A 118 -4.23 -18.12 -0.64
CA ALA A 118 -4.20 -17.16 -1.75
C ALA A 118 -4.22 -15.70 -1.24
N GLN A 119 -5.04 -15.41 -0.22
CA GLN A 119 -5.08 -14.09 0.41
C GLN A 119 -3.75 -13.76 1.10
N LYS A 120 -3.17 -14.72 1.83
CA LYS A 120 -1.84 -14.54 2.45
C LYS A 120 -0.78 -14.20 1.41
N LYS A 121 -0.81 -14.90 0.27
CA LYS A 121 0.10 -14.68 -0.85
C LYS A 121 -0.04 -13.30 -1.49
N ILE A 122 -1.27 -12.80 -1.65
CA ILE A 122 -1.52 -11.44 -2.15
C ILE A 122 -0.99 -10.37 -1.19
N LEU A 123 -1.18 -10.55 0.12
CA LEU A 123 -0.59 -9.63 1.11
C LEU A 123 0.94 -9.67 1.09
N ASN A 124 1.54 -10.85 0.98
CA ASN A 124 2.99 -10.97 0.81
C ASN A 124 3.46 -10.28 -0.48
N PHE A 125 2.71 -10.42 -1.58
CA PHE A 125 3.05 -9.71 -2.80
C PHE A 125 3.08 -8.19 -2.61
N TYR A 126 2.05 -7.61 -2.00
CA TYR A 126 1.99 -6.16 -1.79
C TYR A 126 3.05 -5.66 -0.82
N GLN A 127 3.28 -6.36 0.31
CA GLN A 127 4.32 -5.95 1.27
C GLN A 127 5.72 -5.98 0.64
N HIS A 128 6.01 -7.01 -0.17
CA HIS A 128 7.32 -7.13 -0.82
C HIS A 128 7.46 -6.18 -2.00
N SER A 129 6.37 -5.78 -2.65
CA SER A 129 6.41 -4.77 -3.72
C SER A 129 6.87 -3.41 -3.19
N VAL A 130 6.57 -3.06 -1.94
CA VAL A 130 7.08 -1.85 -1.30
C VAL A 130 8.63 -1.84 -1.25
N VAL A 131 9.21 -2.95 -0.83
CA VAL A 131 10.67 -3.11 -0.68
C VAL A 131 11.38 -3.34 -2.02
N TRP A 132 10.87 -4.25 -2.85
CA TRP A 132 11.58 -4.69 -4.05
C TRP A 132 11.25 -3.90 -5.30
N ALA A 133 9.97 -3.57 -5.51
CA ALA A 133 9.54 -2.76 -6.66
C ALA A 133 9.72 -1.26 -6.36
N GLY A 134 9.44 -0.85 -5.13
CA GLY A 134 9.60 0.54 -4.69
C GLY A 134 11.03 0.91 -4.31
N ARG A 135 11.83 -0.03 -3.79
CA ARG A 135 13.13 0.24 -3.12
C ARG A 135 13.01 1.09 -1.84
N TYR A 136 11.85 1.05 -1.18
CA TYR A 136 11.58 1.82 0.05
C TYR A 136 11.06 0.94 1.19
N PRO A 137 11.85 0.66 2.25
CA PRO A 137 13.27 0.96 2.38
C PRO A 137 14.14 0.09 1.46
N VAL A 138 15.42 0.43 1.36
CA VAL A 138 16.42 -0.42 0.69
C VAL A 138 16.39 -1.82 1.32
N PRO A 139 16.35 -2.90 0.52
CA PRO A 139 16.29 -4.25 1.08
C PRO A 139 17.49 -4.55 1.99
N VAL A 140 17.21 -4.95 3.23
CA VAL A 140 18.25 -5.29 4.21
C VAL A 140 18.83 -6.67 3.92
N ASN A 141 20.16 -6.79 3.90
CA ASN A 141 20.88 -8.02 3.56
C ASN A 141 20.38 -8.61 2.24
N ALA A 142 20.28 -7.77 1.21
CA ALA A 142 19.84 -8.19 -0.12
C ALA A 142 20.79 -9.27 -0.67
N THR A 143 20.23 -10.40 -1.09
CA THR A 143 20.96 -11.46 -1.79
C THR A 143 20.20 -11.81 -3.07
N ASP A 144 20.89 -12.44 -4.02
CA ASP A 144 20.28 -12.87 -5.28
C ASP A 144 19.12 -13.84 -5.02
N GLU A 145 19.24 -14.73 -4.03
CA GLU A 145 18.18 -15.67 -3.67
C GLU A 145 16.91 -14.94 -3.23
N LYS A 146 17.01 -13.90 -2.40
CA LYS A 146 15.85 -13.12 -1.95
C LYS A 146 15.16 -12.39 -3.11
N LEU A 147 15.95 -11.92 -4.07
CA LEU A 147 15.41 -11.25 -5.25
C LEU A 147 14.71 -12.25 -6.19
N ILE A 148 15.31 -13.44 -6.38
CA ILE A 148 14.71 -14.55 -7.13
C ILE A 148 13.40 -15.00 -6.48
N ASP A 149 13.39 -15.19 -5.16
CA ASP A 149 12.19 -15.55 -4.41
C ASP A 149 11.07 -14.51 -4.59
N TYR A 150 11.41 -13.22 -4.57
CA TYR A 150 10.46 -12.16 -4.87
C TYR A 150 9.91 -12.28 -6.29
N TYR A 151 10.76 -12.47 -7.30
CA TYR A 151 10.31 -12.61 -8.69
C TYR A 151 9.44 -13.85 -8.90
N ASP A 152 9.77 -14.99 -8.29
CA ASP A 152 8.97 -16.21 -8.38
C ASP A 152 7.60 -16.03 -7.72
N MET A 153 7.56 -15.41 -6.54
CA MET A 153 6.30 -15.05 -5.89
C MET A 153 5.50 -14.06 -6.75
N ALA A 154 6.12 -13.00 -7.27
CA ALA A 154 5.46 -12.00 -8.11
C ALA A 154 4.91 -12.64 -9.39
N ASN A 155 5.69 -13.47 -10.07
CA ASN A 155 5.27 -14.16 -11.29
C ASN A 155 4.05 -15.05 -11.04
N THR A 156 4.03 -15.78 -9.92
CA THR A 156 2.90 -16.65 -9.59
C THR A 156 1.64 -15.89 -9.14
N VAL A 157 1.76 -14.61 -8.78
CA VAL A 157 0.63 -13.72 -8.50
C VAL A 157 0.16 -13.04 -9.78
N LEU A 158 1.08 -12.51 -10.58
CA LEU A 158 0.80 -11.68 -11.75
C LEU A 158 0.42 -12.50 -12.99
N TYR A 159 0.98 -13.70 -13.14
CA TYR A 159 0.82 -14.52 -14.34
C TYR A 159 0.32 -15.94 -14.05
N LYS A 160 -0.43 -16.49 -15.01
CA LYS A 160 -0.93 -17.86 -15.03
C LYS A 160 -0.36 -18.61 -16.23
N GLY A 161 0.07 -19.83 -15.95
CA GLY A 161 0.39 -20.83 -16.96
C GLY A 161 1.60 -20.50 -17.81
N LYS A 162 1.90 -21.43 -18.71
CA LYS A 162 2.91 -21.31 -19.75
C LYS A 162 2.26 -21.89 -20.99
N THR A 163 1.73 -21.04 -21.86
CA THR A 163 1.22 -21.49 -23.14
C THR A 163 2.38 -21.57 -24.10
N VAL A 164 2.67 -22.77 -24.61
CA VAL A 164 3.67 -22.93 -25.67
C VAL A 164 2.93 -22.78 -26.98
N ILE A 165 3.09 -21.64 -27.63
CA ILE A 165 2.65 -21.45 -29.01
C ILE A 165 3.69 -22.18 -29.87
N LYS A 166 3.30 -23.35 -30.40
CA LYS A 166 4.14 -24.11 -31.32
C LYS A 166 4.13 -23.43 -32.69
N GLY A 167 5.20 -22.72 -33.02
CA GLY A 167 5.48 -22.28 -34.38
C GLY A 167 6.19 -23.38 -35.19
N ALA A 168 6.22 -23.22 -36.52
CA ALA A 168 6.91 -24.15 -37.43
C ALA A 168 8.43 -24.25 -37.18
N THR A 169 9.03 -23.27 -36.47
CA THR A 169 10.48 -23.19 -36.22
C THR A 169 10.84 -22.71 -34.81
N ILE A 170 9.93 -22.05 -34.08
CA ILE A 170 10.17 -21.50 -32.75
C ILE A 170 8.97 -21.78 -31.84
N ASN A 171 9.25 -22.25 -30.63
CA ASN A 171 8.25 -22.39 -29.56
C ASN A 171 8.27 -21.15 -28.69
N ILE A 172 7.21 -20.34 -28.72
CA ILE A 172 7.09 -19.14 -27.87
C ILE A 172 6.35 -19.51 -26.59
N LYS A 173 6.94 -19.19 -25.44
CA LYS A 173 6.29 -19.30 -24.13
C LYS A 173 5.56 -18.00 -23.85
N THR A 174 4.24 -18.04 -23.73
CA THR A 174 3.44 -16.88 -23.31
C THR A 174 2.86 -17.11 -21.93
N TYR A 175 2.69 -16.00 -21.22
CA TYR A 175 2.14 -15.91 -19.88
C TYR A 175 0.88 -15.05 -19.96
N SER A 176 -0.21 -15.50 -19.35
CA SER A 176 -1.45 -14.71 -19.30
C SER A 176 -1.56 -14.01 -17.96
N PRO A 177 -1.89 -12.71 -17.91
CA PRO A 177 -2.14 -12.01 -16.65
C PRO A 177 -3.24 -12.69 -15.84
N THR A 178 -3.06 -12.82 -14.53
CA THR A 178 -4.08 -13.40 -13.65
C THR A 178 -5.23 -12.45 -13.37
N GLY A 179 -4.98 -11.15 -13.49
CA GLY A 179 -5.84 -10.07 -13.00
C GLY A 179 -5.90 -9.98 -11.47
N ALA A 180 -5.06 -10.71 -10.72
CA ALA A 180 -5.13 -10.77 -9.26
C ALA A 180 -4.86 -9.43 -8.57
N THR A 181 -4.10 -8.56 -9.24
CA THR A 181 -3.77 -7.20 -8.81
C THR A 181 -4.49 -6.14 -9.65
N SER A 182 -5.64 -6.46 -10.25
CA SER A 182 -6.44 -5.44 -10.92
C SER A 182 -6.97 -4.44 -9.90
N TRP A 183 -7.27 -3.23 -10.35
CA TRP A 183 -7.83 -2.19 -9.49
C TRP A 183 -9.04 -2.66 -8.71
N GLU A 184 -9.98 -3.36 -9.34
CA GLU A 184 -11.22 -3.81 -8.70
C GLU A 184 -10.94 -4.80 -7.56
N ARG A 185 -9.97 -5.70 -7.75
CA ARG A 185 -9.59 -6.67 -6.71
C ARG A 185 -8.84 -6.01 -5.58
N TYR A 186 -7.93 -5.09 -5.91
CA TYR A 186 -7.19 -4.32 -4.92
C TYR A 186 -8.12 -3.40 -4.11
N ASP A 187 -8.98 -2.63 -4.75
CA ASP A 187 -9.94 -1.71 -4.13
C ASP A 187 -10.92 -2.48 -3.23
N ALA A 188 -11.40 -3.65 -3.65
CA ALA A 188 -12.21 -4.52 -2.80
C ALA A 188 -11.43 -5.01 -1.55
N LEU A 189 -10.16 -5.38 -1.71
CA LEU A 189 -9.30 -5.77 -0.60
C LEU A 189 -9.07 -4.60 0.36
N TYR A 190 -8.72 -3.42 -0.16
CA TYR A 190 -8.53 -2.19 0.61
C TYR A 190 -9.80 -1.82 1.40
N LYS A 191 -10.95 -1.79 0.73
CA LYS A 191 -12.25 -1.52 1.34
C LYS A 191 -12.56 -2.49 2.47
N SER A 192 -12.25 -3.77 2.30
CA SER A 192 -12.49 -4.77 3.35
C SER A 192 -11.70 -4.52 4.64
N TYR A 193 -10.48 -3.98 4.55
CA TYR A 193 -9.71 -3.58 5.73
C TYR A 193 -10.14 -2.23 6.30
N THR A 194 -10.43 -1.23 5.45
CA THR A 194 -10.91 0.07 5.95
C THR A 194 -12.26 0.00 6.65
N ALA A 195 -13.10 -0.98 6.30
CA ALA A 195 -14.36 -1.25 6.98
C ALA A 195 -14.19 -1.69 8.45
N LEU A 196 -12.98 -2.09 8.86
CA LEU A 196 -12.66 -2.47 10.24
C LEU A 196 -12.30 -1.27 11.13
N PHE A 197 -12.29 -0.06 10.58
CA PHE A 197 -12.05 1.16 11.32
C PHE A 197 -13.20 1.42 12.30
N ASP A 198 -12.90 1.55 13.59
CA ASP A 198 -13.92 1.85 14.59
C ASP A 198 -14.22 3.34 14.63
N HIS A 199 -15.46 3.70 14.30
CA HIS A 199 -15.95 5.08 14.31
C HIS A 199 -16.41 5.55 15.70
N ARG A 200 -16.46 4.65 16.69
CA ARG A 200 -17.15 4.90 17.98
C ARG A 200 -16.29 5.58 19.04
N TYR A 201 -15.02 5.85 18.79
CA TYR A 201 -14.12 6.43 19.78
C TYR A 201 -13.45 7.74 19.30
N PRO A 202 -13.66 8.88 19.99
CA PRO A 202 -12.64 9.91 20.10
C PRO A 202 -11.60 9.43 21.13
N VAL A 203 -10.32 9.58 20.80
CA VAL A 203 -9.20 9.18 21.66
C VAL A 203 -9.38 9.80 23.05
N LYS A 204 -9.37 9.00 24.12
CA LYS A 204 -9.25 9.54 25.48
C LYS A 204 -7.87 10.19 25.60
N ALA A 205 -7.84 11.51 25.80
CA ALA A 205 -6.64 12.21 26.22
C ALA A 205 -6.08 11.50 27.46
N LYS A 206 -4.80 11.13 27.41
CA LYS A 206 -4.06 10.66 28.59
C LYS A 206 -3.75 11.83 29.49
#